data_AF-A0A7C5B0K6-F1
#
_entry.id   AF-A0A7C5B0K6-F1
#
_cell.length_a   1.000
_cell.length_b   1.000
_cell.length_c   1.000
_cell.angle_alpha   90.00
_cell.angle_beta   90.00
_cell.angle_gamma   90.00
#
_symmetry.space_group_name_H-M   'P 1'
#
loop_
_entity.id
_entity.type
_entity.pdbx_description
1 polymer ?
#
loop_
_entity_poly.entity_id
_entity_poly.type
_entity_poly.pdbx_seq_one_letter_code
_entity_poly.pdbx_strand_id
1 'polypeptide(L)'
;MKAAHTMIVTLGLLLCVGCATPPEVKQALIAKDRAYAENERLMHQYRELVSNVTQRHQYWYRYIQTRLKLNLALQWATTNPKLTDVADAELAKDDADLLGTDLIALINEIRLKNLPERKGPTGQIIFQAGTGDMNNLLQQLPELIGRVEQRVAKDSQASSTVDLTAFDQYRTNVDALRRINAIIKQYLDIDVTLSRDDVQSIAEAVRTLRR
;
A
#
# COMPACT_ATOMS: atom_id res chain seq x y z
N MET A 1 -34.87 0.81 65.57
CA MET A 1 -33.50 0.77 64.99
C MET A 1 -33.07 -0.66 64.58
N LYS A 2 -33.93 -1.45 63.90
CA LYS A 2 -33.58 -2.82 63.43
C LYS A 2 -33.52 -2.98 61.90
N ALA A 3 -34.05 -2.02 61.14
CA ALA A 3 -34.09 -2.07 59.67
C ALA A 3 -32.82 -1.54 58.98
N ALA A 4 -32.03 -0.70 59.65
CA ALA A 4 -30.77 -0.18 59.09
C ALA A 4 -29.65 -1.23 59.10
N HIS A 5 -29.69 -2.19 60.02
CA HIS A 5 -28.67 -3.24 60.12
C HIS A 5 -28.88 -4.35 59.08
N THR A 6 -30.12 -4.64 58.67
CA THR A 6 -30.41 -5.65 57.64
C THR A 6 -30.06 -5.20 56.22
N MET A 7 -30.14 -3.90 55.92
CA MET A 7 -29.70 -3.31 54.63
C MET A 7 -28.17 -3.27 54.50
N ILE A 8 -27.45 -3.01 55.60
CA ILE A 8 -25.98 -3.01 55.59
C ILE A 8 -25.41 -4.44 55.47
N VAL A 9 -26.10 -5.43 56.05
CA VAL A 9 -25.71 -6.85 55.92
C VAL A 9 -25.98 -7.40 54.51
N THR A 10 -27.01 -6.91 53.81
CA THR A 10 -27.30 -7.33 52.42
C THR A 10 -26.39 -6.65 51.39
N LEU A 11 -25.99 -5.39 51.60
CA LEU A 11 -24.96 -4.73 50.77
C LEU A 11 -23.55 -5.27 51.06
N GLY A 12 -23.27 -5.66 52.32
CA GLY A 12 -22.02 -6.33 52.71
C GLY A 12 -21.90 -7.77 52.21
N LEU A 13 -23.02 -8.50 52.06
CA LEU A 13 -23.02 -9.85 51.48
C LEU A 13 -22.78 -9.86 49.96
N LEU A 14 -23.17 -8.81 49.22
CA LEU A 14 -22.86 -8.70 47.79
C LEU A 14 -21.38 -8.40 47.51
N LEU A 15 -20.65 -7.89 48.50
CA LEU A 15 -19.20 -7.67 48.45
C LEU A 15 -18.40 -8.89 48.96
N CYS A 16 -19.08 -9.99 49.31
CA CYS A 16 -18.47 -11.18 49.93
C CYS A 16 -18.92 -12.48 49.26
N VAL A 17 -18.97 -12.48 47.92
CA VAL A 17 -18.85 -13.69 47.09
C VAL A 17 -17.59 -13.49 46.27
N GLY A 18 -16.68 -14.46 46.31
CA GLY A 18 -15.25 -14.31 46.02
C GLY A 18 -14.90 -13.49 44.76
N CYS A 19 -13.83 -12.70 44.89
CA CYS A 19 -13.13 -11.98 43.82
C CYS A 19 -12.62 -12.95 42.74
N ALA A 20 -13.53 -13.49 41.96
CA ALA A 20 -13.25 -14.26 40.78
C ALA A 20 -13.87 -13.50 39.62
N THR A 21 -13.01 -12.96 38.76
CA THR A 21 -13.38 -12.32 37.51
C THR A 21 -14.36 -13.22 36.75
N PRO A 22 -15.55 -12.73 36.37
CA PRO A 22 -16.55 -13.54 35.70
C PRO A 22 -15.97 -14.23 34.46
N PRO A 23 -16.27 -15.53 34.24
CA PRO A 23 -15.72 -16.29 33.12
C PRO A 23 -16.04 -15.63 31.77
N GLU A 24 -17.14 -14.90 31.66
CA GLU A 24 -17.53 -14.13 30.49
C GLU A 24 -16.50 -13.04 30.14
N VAL A 25 -15.89 -12.40 31.14
CA VAL A 25 -14.86 -11.37 30.95
C VAL A 25 -13.57 -12.00 30.45
N LYS A 26 -13.16 -13.15 31.01
CA LYS A 26 -11.99 -13.91 30.54
C LYS A 26 -12.20 -14.41 29.10
N GLN A 27 -13.39 -14.91 28.79
CA GLN A 27 -13.76 -15.34 27.43
C GLN A 27 -13.79 -14.17 26.44
N ALA A 28 -14.33 -13.02 26.82
CA ALA A 28 -14.31 -11.82 26.00
C ALA A 28 -12.89 -11.34 25.69
N LEU A 29 -11.98 -11.43 26.68
CA LEU A 29 -10.57 -11.08 26.49
C LEU A 29 -9.87 -12.00 25.49
N ILE A 30 -10.12 -13.31 25.58
CA ILE A 30 -9.63 -14.31 24.63
C ILE A 30 -10.22 -14.09 23.23
N ALA A 31 -11.51 -13.79 23.14
CA ALA A 31 -12.17 -13.47 21.88
C ALA A 31 -11.59 -12.20 21.24
N LYS A 32 -11.29 -11.17 22.04
CA LYS A 32 -10.62 -9.95 21.58
C LYS A 32 -9.20 -10.21 21.07
N ASP A 33 -8.41 -11.03 21.77
CA ASP A 33 -7.06 -11.39 21.29
C ASP A 33 -7.10 -12.15 19.96
N ARG A 34 -8.03 -13.10 19.83
CA ARG A 34 -8.28 -13.80 18.55
C ARG A 34 -8.70 -12.84 17.45
N ALA A 35 -9.58 -11.89 17.73
CA ALA A 35 -10.01 -10.88 16.78
C ALA A 35 -8.86 -9.96 16.35
N TYR A 36 -7.94 -9.61 17.25
CA TYR A 36 -6.73 -8.86 16.89
C TYR A 36 -5.81 -9.65 15.97
N ALA A 37 -5.59 -10.93 16.26
CA ALA A 37 -4.78 -11.80 15.41
C ALA A 37 -5.39 -12.00 14.01
N GLU A 38 -6.71 -12.16 13.92
CA GLU A 38 -7.42 -12.31 12.64
C GLU A 38 -7.39 -11.01 11.83
N ASN A 39 -7.60 -9.86 12.48
CA ASN A 39 -7.48 -8.56 11.83
C ASN A 39 -6.06 -8.27 11.33
N GLU A 40 -5.03 -8.63 12.10
CA GLU A 40 -3.63 -8.52 11.67
C GLU A 40 -3.38 -9.36 10.41
N ARG A 41 -3.89 -10.60 10.38
CA ARG A 41 -3.80 -11.48 9.21
C ARG A 41 -4.51 -10.89 7.99
N LEU A 42 -5.73 -10.37 8.14
CA LEU A 42 -6.47 -9.74 7.06
C LEU A 42 -5.74 -8.51 6.50
N MET A 43 -5.18 -7.68 7.37
CA MET A 43 -4.42 -6.50 6.95
C MET A 43 -3.11 -6.86 6.26
N HIS A 44 -2.46 -7.95 6.65
CA HIS A 44 -1.32 -8.49 5.92
C HIS A 44 -1.71 -8.94 4.50
N GLN A 45 -2.79 -9.71 4.39
CA GLN A 45 -3.30 -10.17 3.08
C GLN A 45 -3.71 -8.97 2.20
N TYR A 46 -4.32 -7.95 2.79
CA TYR A 46 -4.69 -6.74 2.06
C TYR A 46 -3.45 -5.96 1.58
N ARG A 47 -2.40 -5.85 2.40
CA ARG A 47 -1.12 -5.25 2.02
C ARG A 47 -0.49 -5.96 0.82
N GLU A 48 -0.46 -7.29 0.85
CA GLU A 48 0.06 -8.10 -0.25
C GLU A 48 -0.76 -7.91 -1.52
N LEU A 49 -2.09 -7.91 -1.40
CA LEU A 49 -2.99 -7.71 -2.52
C LEU A 49 -2.77 -6.34 -3.17
N VAL A 50 -2.76 -5.26 -2.39
CA VAL A 50 -2.53 -3.90 -2.90
C VAL A 50 -1.16 -3.80 -3.58
N SER A 51 -0.13 -4.38 -2.98
CA SER A 51 1.22 -4.39 -3.57
C SER A 51 1.24 -5.14 -4.91
N ASN A 52 0.67 -6.35 -4.94
CA ASN A 52 0.63 -7.19 -6.15
C ASN A 52 -0.20 -6.55 -7.27
N VAL A 53 -1.37 -6.00 -6.94
CA VAL A 53 -2.23 -5.32 -7.92
C VAL A 53 -1.52 -4.10 -8.48
N THR A 54 -0.88 -3.30 -7.62
CA THR A 54 -0.16 -2.11 -8.08
C THR A 54 1.04 -2.48 -8.95
N GLN A 55 1.83 -3.47 -8.57
CA GLN A 55 2.95 -3.95 -9.36
C GLN A 55 2.47 -4.49 -10.72
N ARG A 56 1.38 -5.28 -10.74
CA ARG A 56 0.78 -5.77 -11.98
C ARG A 56 0.29 -4.62 -12.86
N HIS A 57 -0.37 -3.61 -12.28
CA HIS A 57 -0.80 -2.42 -13.00
C HIS A 57 0.41 -1.70 -13.62
N GLN A 58 1.51 -1.54 -12.87
CA GLN A 58 2.74 -0.92 -13.38
C GLN A 58 3.33 -1.70 -14.56
N TYR A 59 3.37 -3.04 -14.50
CA TYR A 59 3.83 -3.85 -15.63
C TYR A 59 2.94 -3.68 -16.86
N TRP A 60 1.62 -3.73 -16.68
CA TRP A 60 0.67 -3.53 -17.79
C TRP A 60 0.78 -2.13 -18.39
N TYR A 61 0.88 -1.11 -17.54
CA TYR A 61 1.08 0.27 -17.96
C TYR A 61 2.35 0.41 -18.78
N ARG A 62 3.49 -0.09 -18.27
CA ARG A 62 4.77 -0.05 -19.01
C ARG A 62 4.67 -0.77 -20.35
N TYR A 63 4.08 -1.96 -20.38
CA TYR A 63 3.91 -2.72 -21.61
C TYR A 63 3.08 -1.97 -22.67
N ILE A 64 1.94 -1.40 -22.27
CA ILE A 64 1.08 -0.63 -23.17
C ILE A 64 1.81 0.63 -23.65
N GLN A 65 2.42 1.39 -22.73
CA GLN A 65 3.12 2.63 -23.06
C GLN A 65 4.32 2.39 -23.99
N THR A 66 5.10 1.32 -23.77
CA THR A 66 6.19 0.93 -24.67
C THR A 66 5.66 0.67 -26.08
N ARG A 67 4.57 -0.09 -26.22
CA ARG A 67 3.97 -0.35 -27.53
C ARG A 67 3.43 0.89 -28.21
N LEU A 68 2.74 1.76 -27.47
CA LEU A 68 2.18 3.00 -28.01
C LEU A 68 3.28 3.94 -28.50
N LYS A 69 4.31 4.17 -27.68
CA LYS A 69 5.44 5.04 -28.04
C LYS A 69 6.28 4.45 -29.17
N LEU A 70 6.51 3.13 -29.18
CA LEU A 70 7.21 2.48 -30.29
C LEU A 70 6.42 2.60 -31.60
N ASN A 71 5.10 2.37 -31.56
CA ASN A 71 4.26 2.54 -32.73
C ASN A 71 4.27 3.99 -33.23
N LEU A 72 4.17 4.96 -32.33
CA LEU A 72 4.23 6.38 -32.68
C LEU A 72 5.59 6.76 -33.29
N ALA A 73 6.69 6.29 -32.71
CA ALA A 73 8.03 6.51 -33.24
C ALA A 73 8.19 5.92 -34.65
N LEU A 74 7.71 4.70 -34.86
CA LEU A 74 7.74 4.05 -36.17
C LEU A 74 6.84 4.76 -37.19
N GLN A 75 5.66 5.24 -36.78
CA GLN A 75 4.79 6.05 -37.63
C GLN A 75 5.50 7.31 -38.09
N TRP A 76 6.17 8.03 -37.20
CA TRP A 76 6.96 9.21 -37.55
C TRP A 76 8.23 8.89 -38.36
N ALA A 77 8.81 7.70 -38.21
CA ALA A 77 9.95 7.26 -39.01
C ALA A 77 9.56 6.83 -40.44
N THR A 78 8.39 6.21 -40.61
CA THR A 78 8.02 5.54 -41.87
C THR A 78 6.92 6.23 -42.67
N THR A 79 6.13 7.07 -42.03
CA THR A 79 4.97 7.72 -42.62
C THR A 79 4.96 9.22 -42.34
N ASN A 80 3.92 9.90 -42.81
CA ASN A 80 3.64 11.29 -42.46
C ASN A 80 2.30 11.37 -41.71
N PRO A 81 2.29 11.16 -40.37
CA PRO A 81 1.10 11.21 -39.55
C PRO A 81 0.29 12.50 -39.75
N LYS A 82 -1.03 12.34 -39.81
CA LYS A 82 -2.01 13.44 -39.88
C LYS A 82 -3.27 13.01 -39.14
N LEU A 83 -3.88 13.94 -38.41
CA LEU A 83 -5.18 13.76 -37.79
C LEU A 83 -6.17 14.75 -38.41
N THR A 84 -7.44 14.32 -38.51
CA THR A 84 -8.51 15.24 -38.92
C THR A 84 -8.74 16.21 -37.77
N ASP A 85 -8.96 17.49 -38.07
CA ASP A 85 -9.24 18.55 -37.10
C ASP A 85 -8.10 18.93 -36.13
N VAL A 86 -6.88 18.45 -36.35
CA VAL A 86 -5.68 18.87 -35.59
C VAL A 86 -4.66 19.47 -36.54
N ALA A 87 -4.11 20.65 -36.20
CA ALA A 87 -3.08 21.27 -37.01
C ALA A 87 -1.79 20.42 -36.97
N ASP A 88 -1.15 20.22 -38.13
CA ASP A 88 0.09 19.44 -38.25
C ASP A 88 1.18 19.88 -37.24
N ALA A 89 1.25 21.18 -36.95
CA ALA A 89 2.22 21.76 -36.04
C ALA A 89 1.93 21.43 -34.57
N GLU A 90 0.66 21.36 -34.18
CA GLU A 90 0.23 20.95 -32.84
C GLU A 90 0.48 19.46 -32.65
N LEU A 91 0.08 18.64 -33.62
CA LEU A 91 0.33 17.20 -33.62
C LEU A 91 1.82 16.88 -33.48
N ALA A 92 2.68 17.52 -34.28
CA ALA A 92 4.12 17.31 -34.22
C ALA A 92 4.71 17.68 -32.86
N LYS A 93 4.18 18.72 -32.20
CA LYS A 93 4.61 19.11 -30.86
C LYS A 93 4.16 18.12 -29.81
N ASP A 94 2.88 17.76 -29.78
CA ASP A 94 2.32 16.87 -28.77
C ASP A 94 3.01 15.49 -28.81
N ASP A 95 3.22 14.95 -30.02
CA ASP A 95 3.93 13.70 -30.20
C ASP A 95 5.41 13.80 -29.80
N ALA A 96 6.05 14.94 -30.06
CA ALA A 96 7.43 15.16 -29.64
C ALA A 96 7.58 15.31 -28.12
N ASP A 97 6.61 15.90 -27.43
CA ASP A 97 6.59 15.99 -25.98
C ASP A 97 6.42 14.58 -25.36
N LEU A 98 5.57 13.74 -25.97
CA LEU A 98 5.36 12.34 -25.58
C LEU A 98 6.61 11.47 -25.80
N LEU A 99 7.31 11.64 -26.92
CA LEU A 99 8.50 10.85 -27.27
C LEU A 99 9.76 11.36 -26.57
N GLY A 100 9.95 12.67 -26.51
CA GLY A 100 11.15 13.33 -26.01
C GLY A 100 12.28 13.48 -27.00
N THR A 101 13.21 14.35 -26.64
CA THR A 101 14.36 14.75 -27.44
C THR A 101 15.20 13.57 -27.93
N ASP A 102 15.50 12.61 -27.06
CA ASP A 102 16.44 11.52 -27.38
C ASP A 102 15.86 10.52 -28.40
N LEU A 103 14.54 10.31 -28.32
CA LEU A 103 13.78 9.50 -29.27
C LEU A 103 13.57 10.25 -30.58
N ILE A 104 13.27 11.55 -30.52
CA ILE A 104 13.13 12.40 -31.72
C ILE A 104 14.44 12.46 -32.51
N ALA A 105 15.58 12.55 -31.83
CA ALA A 105 16.90 12.52 -32.48
C ALA A 105 17.08 11.21 -33.27
N LEU A 106 16.83 10.06 -32.65
CA LEU A 106 16.92 8.77 -33.33
C LEU A 106 15.91 8.64 -34.47
N ILE A 107 14.67 9.09 -34.27
CA ILE A 107 13.63 9.06 -35.32
C ILE A 107 14.11 9.85 -36.55
N ASN A 108 14.69 11.04 -36.35
CA ASN A 108 15.20 11.86 -37.45
C ASN A 108 16.35 11.17 -38.22
N GLU A 109 17.19 10.38 -37.55
CA GLU A 109 18.27 9.61 -38.19
C GLU A 109 17.73 8.45 -39.06
N ILE A 110 16.64 7.82 -38.65
CA ILE A 110 16.08 6.63 -39.32
C ILE A 110 14.90 6.92 -40.24
N ARG A 111 14.44 8.18 -40.29
CA ARG A 111 13.25 8.59 -41.03
C ARG A 111 13.43 8.35 -42.52
N LEU A 112 12.46 7.68 -43.14
CA LEU A 112 12.50 7.27 -44.54
C LEU A 112 12.53 8.48 -45.50
N LYS A 113 13.26 8.31 -46.60
CA LYS A 113 13.35 9.31 -47.67
C LYS A 113 11.97 9.75 -48.18
N ASN A 114 11.90 11.00 -48.63
CA ASN A 114 10.69 11.67 -49.16
C ASN A 114 9.63 12.05 -48.11
N LEU A 115 9.89 11.84 -46.82
CA LEU A 115 9.04 12.39 -45.76
C LEU A 115 9.35 13.88 -45.55
N PRO A 116 8.36 14.77 -45.54
CA PRO A 116 8.58 16.20 -45.36
C PRO A 116 9.06 16.51 -43.93
N GLU A 117 9.74 17.65 -43.79
CA GLU A 117 10.00 18.24 -42.47
C GLU A 117 8.69 18.64 -41.80
N ARG A 118 8.61 18.50 -40.47
CA ARG A 118 7.50 19.00 -39.66
C ARG A 118 8.00 20.00 -38.64
N LYS A 119 7.30 21.13 -38.61
CA LYS A 119 7.58 22.25 -37.72
C LYS A 119 6.58 22.26 -36.58
N GLY A 120 7.01 22.66 -35.40
CA GLY A 120 6.14 22.96 -34.28
C GLY A 120 5.42 24.30 -34.46
N PRO A 121 4.55 24.69 -33.52
CA PRO A 121 3.75 25.93 -33.61
C PRO A 121 4.60 27.20 -33.64
N THR A 122 5.84 27.14 -33.13
CA THR A 122 6.82 28.22 -33.12
C THR A 122 7.65 28.29 -34.41
N GLY A 123 7.44 27.39 -35.38
CA GLY A 123 8.23 27.28 -36.60
C GLY A 123 9.53 26.48 -36.46
N GLN A 124 9.88 26.02 -35.26
CA GLN A 124 11.04 25.15 -35.02
C GLN A 124 10.85 23.78 -35.69
N ILE A 125 11.90 23.25 -36.33
CA ILE A 125 11.84 21.91 -36.94
C ILE A 125 11.91 20.87 -35.82
N ILE A 126 10.87 20.03 -35.74
CA ILE A 126 10.77 18.93 -34.77
C ILE A 126 11.21 17.64 -35.46
N PHE A 127 10.55 17.34 -36.58
CA PHE A 127 10.92 16.22 -37.43
C PHE A 127 11.61 16.73 -38.69
N GLN A 128 12.81 16.24 -38.94
CA GLN A 128 13.59 16.61 -40.12
C GLN A 128 13.01 15.98 -41.38
N ALA A 129 13.41 16.51 -42.54
CA ALA A 129 13.14 15.83 -43.81
C ALA A 129 13.84 14.47 -43.81
N GLY A 130 13.14 13.43 -44.23
CA GLY A 130 13.67 12.07 -44.16
C GLY A 130 14.75 11.83 -45.20
N THR A 131 15.85 11.21 -44.77
CA THR A 131 17.01 10.85 -45.61
C THR A 131 17.36 9.36 -45.55
N GLY A 132 16.76 8.61 -44.63
CA GLY A 132 17.04 7.20 -44.39
C GLY A 132 16.35 6.25 -45.37
N ASP A 133 16.73 4.97 -45.30
CA ASP A 133 16.11 3.88 -46.02
C ASP A 133 15.64 2.76 -45.08
N MET A 134 14.98 1.73 -45.64
CA MET A 134 14.44 0.63 -44.84
C MET A 134 15.54 -0.20 -44.16
N ASN A 135 16.75 -0.29 -44.74
CA ASN A 135 17.83 -1.06 -44.15
C ASN A 135 18.38 -0.38 -42.90
N ASN A 136 18.58 0.95 -42.95
CA ASN A 136 18.97 1.73 -41.79
C ASN A 136 17.93 1.61 -40.67
N LEU A 137 16.64 1.75 -41.01
CA LEU A 137 15.56 1.61 -40.03
C LEU A 137 15.59 0.25 -39.34
N LEU A 138 15.71 -0.85 -40.10
CA LEU A 138 15.77 -2.21 -39.55
C LEU A 138 16.99 -2.42 -38.65
N GLN A 139 18.14 -1.87 -39.01
CA GLN A 139 19.37 -1.95 -38.20
C GLN A 139 19.24 -1.19 -36.87
N GLN A 140 18.48 -0.09 -36.86
CA GLN A 140 18.29 0.76 -35.69
C GLN A 140 17.08 0.38 -34.83
N LEU A 141 16.27 -0.61 -35.23
CA LEU A 141 15.12 -1.08 -34.43
C LEU A 141 15.49 -1.48 -33.00
N PRO A 142 16.59 -2.23 -32.74
CA PRO A 142 16.95 -2.59 -31.37
C PRO A 142 17.25 -1.37 -30.49
N GLU A 143 17.95 -0.37 -31.04
CA GLU A 143 18.26 0.89 -30.35
C GLU A 143 16.98 1.69 -30.09
N LEU A 144 16.07 1.74 -31.06
CA LEU A 144 14.77 2.40 -30.92
C LEU A 144 13.95 1.78 -29.77
N ILE A 145 13.87 0.45 -29.73
CA ILE A 145 13.19 -0.28 -28.66
C ILE A 145 13.82 0.07 -27.30
N GLY A 146 15.15 0.02 -27.20
CA GLY A 146 15.87 0.35 -25.97
C GLY A 146 15.60 1.77 -25.46
N ARG A 147 15.60 2.78 -26.34
CA ARG A 147 15.30 4.17 -25.96
C ARG A 147 13.84 4.36 -25.54
N VAL A 148 12.90 3.68 -26.20
CA VAL A 148 11.49 3.69 -25.79
C VAL A 148 11.31 3.10 -24.40
N GLU A 149 11.92 1.95 -24.12
CA GLU A 149 11.86 1.30 -22.81
C GLU A 149 12.44 2.19 -21.71
N GLN A 150 13.58 2.85 -21.96
CA GLN A 150 14.18 3.79 -21.02
C GLN A 150 13.26 4.99 -20.76
N ARG A 151 12.65 5.57 -21.80
CA ARG A 151 11.72 6.69 -21.64
C ARG A 151 10.50 6.28 -20.82
N VAL A 152 9.88 5.14 -21.11
CA VAL A 152 8.73 4.62 -20.35
C VAL A 152 9.11 4.30 -18.90
N ALA A 153 10.30 3.77 -18.66
CA ALA A 153 10.80 3.54 -17.31
C ALA A 153 10.88 4.86 -16.52
N LYS A 154 11.46 5.91 -17.12
CA LYS A 154 11.53 7.25 -16.52
C LYS A 154 10.15 7.86 -16.24
N ASP A 155 9.24 7.79 -17.20
CA ASP A 155 7.87 8.29 -17.04
C ASP A 155 7.12 7.54 -15.91
N SER A 156 7.37 6.23 -15.76
CA SER A 156 6.70 5.40 -14.75
C SER A 156 7.19 5.60 -13.31
N GLN A 157 8.44 6.03 -13.11
CA GLN A 157 9.01 6.26 -11.77
C GLN A 157 8.30 7.39 -11.03
N ALA A 158 7.77 8.38 -11.75
CA ALA A 158 7.04 9.51 -11.17
C ALA A 158 5.71 9.10 -10.50
N SER A 159 5.17 7.92 -10.81
CA SER A 159 3.83 7.48 -10.37
C SER A 159 3.83 6.23 -9.47
N SER A 160 5.01 5.69 -9.09
CA SER A 160 5.11 4.29 -8.65
C SER A 160 5.14 4.01 -7.14
N THR A 161 5.15 5.01 -6.27
CA THR A 161 5.28 4.77 -4.82
C THR A 161 3.93 4.49 -4.17
N VAL A 162 3.63 3.21 -3.95
CA VAL A 162 2.53 2.80 -3.06
C VAL A 162 2.95 3.12 -1.63
N ASP A 163 2.24 4.03 -0.98
CA ASP A 163 2.44 4.30 0.44
C ASP A 163 1.86 3.15 1.27
N LEU A 164 2.74 2.36 1.88
CA LEU A 164 2.37 1.23 2.75
C LEU A 164 2.46 1.59 4.25
N THR A 165 2.79 2.84 4.59
CA THR A 165 3.02 3.26 5.98
C THR A 165 1.79 3.08 6.86
N ALA A 166 0.59 3.25 6.32
CA ALA A 166 -0.67 3.01 7.03
C ALA A 166 -0.80 1.56 7.53
N PHE A 167 -0.31 0.57 6.76
CA PHE A 167 -0.30 -0.83 7.19
C PHE A 167 0.70 -1.08 8.33
N ASP A 168 1.85 -0.42 8.28
CA ASP A 168 2.88 -0.52 9.33
C ASP A 168 2.40 0.11 10.65
N GLN A 169 1.73 1.25 10.57
CA GLN A 169 1.08 1.90 11.72
C GLN A 169 -0.02 1.02 12.30
N TYR A 170 -0.88 0.43 11.45
CA TYR A 170 -1.94 -0.47 11.90
C TYR A 170 -1.38 -1.66 12.68
N ARG A 171 -0.35 -2.34 12.14
CA ARG A 171 0.31 -3.45 12.84
C ARG A 171 0.84 -3.04 14.21
N THR A 172 1.52 -1.88 14.27
CA THR A 172 2.06 -1.34 15.52
C THR A 172 0.96 -1.10 16.57
N ASN A 173 -0.18 -0.57 16.14
CA ASN A 173 -1.33 -0.33 17.01
C ASN A 173 -1.96 -1.64 17.50
N VAL A 174 -2.10 -2.64 16.64
CA VAL A 174 -2.62 -3.96 17.04
C VAL A 174 -1.68 -4.65 18.02
N ASP A 175 -0.37 -4.59 17.80
CA ASP A 175 0.63 -5.14 18.73
C ASP A 175 0.53 -4.48 20.11
N ALA A 176 0.34 -3.16 20.16
CA ALA A 176 0.13 -2.44 21.42
C ALA A 176 -1.15 -2.91 22.13
N LEU A 177 -2.26 -3.08 21.39
CA LEU A 177 -3.52 -3.58 21.94
C LEU A 177 -3.38 -5.02 22.47
N ARG A 178 -2.67 -5.89 21.77
CA ARG A 178 -2.41 -7.27 22.22
C ARG A 178 -1.56 -7.31 23.48
N ARG A 179 -0.56 -6.43 23.61
CA ARG A 179 0.23 -6.27 24.86
C ARG A 179 -0.64 -5.81 26.02
N ILE A 180 -1.52 -4.84 25.82
CA ILE A 180 -2.49 -4.40 26.84
C ILE A 180 -3.39 -5.57 27.24
N ASN A 181 -3.90 -6.32 26.26
CA ASN A 181 -4.75 -7.48 26.51
C ASN A 181 -4.03 -8.58 27.31
N ALA A 182 -2.75 -8.81 27.04
CA ALA A 182 -1.91 -9.75 27.79
C ALA A 182 -1.68 -9.30 29.24
N ILE A 183 -1.45 -8.00 29.48
CA ILE A 183 -1.33 -7.44 30.83
C ILE A 183 -2.64 -7.58 31.60
N ILE A 184 -3.78 -7.24 30.98
CA ILE A 184 -5.10 -7.42 31.58
C ILE A 184 -5.30 -8.90 31.94
N LYS A 185 -4.99 -9.83 31.03
CA LYS A 185 -5.08 -11.27 31.28
C LYS A 185 -4.26 -11.67 32.51
N GLN A 186 -3.02 -11.20 32.60
CA GLN A 186 -2.15 -11.47 33.74
C GLN A 186 -2.78 -10.98 35.04
N TYR A 187 -3.34 -9.76 35.08
CA TYR A 187 -4.04 -9.26 36.27
C TYR A 187 -5.28 -10.09 36.62
N LEU A 188 -6.09 -10.48 35.63
CA LEU A 188 -7.29 -11.30 35.85
C LEU A 188 -6.97 -12.75 36.23
N ASP A 189 -5.78 -13.24 35.91
CA ASP A 189 -5.28 -14.55 36.32
C ASP A 189 -4.58 -14.49 37.69
N ILE A 190 -4.15 -13.31 38.14
CA ILE A 190 -3.65 -13.02 39.50
C ILE A 190 -4.79 -12.93 40.53
N ASP A 191 -6.07 -13.03 40.11
CA ASP A 191 -7.20 -13.04 41.03
C ASP A 191 -6.96 -14.07 42.15
N VAL A 192 -6.89 -13.50 43.35
CA VAL A 192 -6.34 -14.07 44.56
C VAL A 192 -7.15 -15.30 44.96
N THR A 193 -6.63 -16.49 44.66
CA THR A 193 -7.01 -17.72 45.36
C THR A 193 -6.35 -17.75 46.73
N LEU A 194 -6.59 -16.75 47.60
CA LEU A 194 -6.45 -16.99 49.03
C LEU A 194 -7.62 -17.88 49.40
N SER A 195 -7.33 -19.15 49.72
CA SER A 195 -8.38 -20.02 50.21
C SER A 195 -8.97 -19.38 51.47
N ARG A 196 -10.28 -19.57 51.68
CA ARG A 196 -10.93 -19.07 52.89
C ARG A 196 -10.25 -19.63 54.15
N ASP A 197 -9.69 -20.83 54.03
CA ASP A 197 -8.94 -21.54 55.06
C ASP A 197 -7.60 -20.83 55.37
N ASP A 198 -6.90 -20.31 54.36
CA ASP A 198 -5.66 -19.53 54.56
C ASP A 198 -5.96 -18.21 55.30
N VAL A 199 -7.07 -17.55 54.97
CA VAL A 199 -7.49 -16.32 55.67
C VAL A 199 -7.93 -16.63 57.11
N GLN A 200 -8.63 -17.75 57.33
CA GLN A 200 -9.02 -18.19 58.68
C GLN A 200 -7.81 -18.58 59.53
N SER A 201 -6.84 -19.32 58.98
CA SER A 201 -5.63 -19.72 59.70
C SER A 201 -4.76 -18.53 60.10
N ILE A 202 -4.63 -17.52 59.23
CA ILE A 202 -3.93 -16.28 59.55
C ILE A 202 -4.69 -15.50 60.63
N ALA A 203 -6.02 -15.40 60.53
CA ALA A 203 -6.84 -14.73 61.54
C ALA A 203 -6.78 -15.42 62.91
N GLU A 204 -6.68 -16.74 62.95
CA GLU A 204 -6.49 -17.52 64.18
C GLU A 204 -5.08 -17.34 64.75
N ALA A 205 -4.04 -17.37 63.92
CA ALA A 205 -2.65 -17.11 64.31
C ALA A 205 -2.45 -15.70 64.91
N VAL A 206 -3.15 -14.70 64.36
CA VAL A 206 -3.12 -13.33 64.91
C VAL A 206 -3.88 -13.25 66.24
N ARG A 207 -4.96 -14.02 66.43
CA ARG A 207 -5.69 -14.07 67.71
C ARG A 207 -4.90 -14.77 68.81
N THR A 208 -4.11 -15.78 68.49
CA THR A 208 -3.25 -16.47 69.46
C THR A 208 -2.05 -15.62 69.87
N LEU A 209 -1.48 -14.84 68.96
CA LEU A 209 -0.41 -13.86 69.28
C LEU A 209 -0.89 -12.67 70.13
N ARG A 210 -2.20 -12.41 70.19
CA ARG A 210 -2.80 -11.29 70.93
C ARG A 210 -3.30 -11.69 72.33
N ARG A 211 -3.20 -12.97 72.71
CA ARG A 211 -3.36 -13.45 74.09
C ARG A 211 -2.01 -13.56 74.75
#